data_AF-A0A2N9M126-F1
#
_entry.id   AF-A0A2N9M126-F1
#
_cell.length_a   1.000
_cell.length_b   1.000
_cell.length_c   1.000
_cell.angle_alpha   90.00
_cell.angle_beta   90.00
_cell.angle_gamma   90.00
#
_symmetry.space_group_name_H-M   'P 1'
#
loop_
_entity.id
_entity.type
_entity.pdbx_description
1 polymer ?
#
loop_
_entity_poly.entity_id
_entity_poly.type
_entity_poly.pdbx_seq_one_letter_code
_entity_poly.pdbx_strand_id
1 'polypeptide(L)'
;MKKLAIAFWLCGAAMAASLHFHESAFVEEADGKPAGWNTWSARPETAPRAFVDRLRYRTQPGSLAISGNSNPAEHGGWERRLSGVEAGAWYRFVAYYRAEAVPCESWQVVARLDWRTSGAGRAGEPDYVYRASREGAWTKVSLDAQAPDKSTSVMLELYLSNAPQATVWWDDISLDQIPDPGPRKVTIASINLRPEHTRSTEESVSQFVEAVETTAPAKSDVILLPEGITVVGTGKRYEEVAETIPGPTTARLGELARRRSSYIAAGIYEREGAAIYNTAVLIDRSGNVAGKYRKVYLPREEVEGGLTPGSDYPVFRTDFGTVGLMICYDVFFADPARALAAKGAEVILMPIWGGDETLAKARAIENKVFLIASGYDHPTYIMDPDGERLSVAQKRGTAAIATVDLNRVYGDPWLGDMHGRRMKELRLDVQPPHPGLEH
;
A
#
# COMPACT_ATOMS: atom_id res chain seq x y z
N MET A 1 74.74 5.05 5.54
CA MET A 1 73.52 5.56 6.22
C MET A 1 72.75 6.47 5.27
N LYS A 2 71.70 5.97 4.61
CA LYS A 2 70.71 6.80 3.90
C LYS A 2 69.32 6.29 4.31
N LYS A 3 68.56 7.16 4.99
CA LYS A 3 67.20 6.91 5.48
C LYS A 3 66.24 6.95 4.29
N LEU A 4 65.38 5.93 4.20
CA LEU A 4 64.25 5.88 3.28
C LEU A 4 63.05 6.56 3.98
N ALA A 5 62.53 7.64 3.41
CA ALA A 5 61.31 8.29 3.90
C ALA A 5 60.10 7.69 3.18
N ILE A 6 59.19 7.10 3.94
CA ILE A 6 57.88 6.63 3.45
C ILE A 6 56.91 7.79 3.62
N ALA A 7 56.38 8.31 2.51
CA ALA A 7 55.30 9.29 2.51
C ALA A 7 53.95 8.55 2.58
N PHE A 8 53.23 8.71 3.69
CA PHE A 8 51.82 8.33 3.80
C PHE A 8 50.98 9.39 3.07
N TRP A 9 50.31 8.98 1.99
CA TRP A 9 49.19 9.74 1.43
C TRP A 9 47.93 9.41 2.24
N LEU A 10 47.53 10.31 3.14
CA LEU A 10 46.15 10.33 3.63
C LEU A 10 45.27 10.90 2.52
N CYS A 11 44.55 10.04 1.81
CA CYS A 11 43.34 10.45 1.10
C CYS A 11 42.26 10.72 2.14
N GLY A 12 42.13 11.99 2.55
CA GLY A 12 40.90 12.46 3.17
C GLY A 12 39.81 12.47 2.11
N ALA A 13 38.93 11.47 2.13
CA ALA A 13 37.66 11.56 1.43
C ALA A 13 36.87 12.69 2.10
N ALA A 14 36.71 13.82 1.42
CA ALA A 14 35.74 14.83 1.81
C ALA A 14 34.37 14.15 1.74
N MET A 15 33.75 13.87 2.89
CA MET A 15 32.32 13.55 2.93
C MET A 15 31.60 14.78 2.37
N ALA A 16 31.01 14.66 1.18
CA ALA A 16 30.05 15.63 0.71
C ALA A 16 28.97 15.77 1.80
N ALA A 17 28.64 17.01 2.17
CA ALA A 17 27.61 17.24 3.17
C ALA A 17 26.30 16.61 2.68
N SER A 18 25.74 15.70 3.47
CA SER A 18 24.44 15.09 3.18
C SER A 18 23.37 16.17 3.12
N LEU A 19 22.50 16.12 2.11
CA LEU A 19 21.40 17.08 2.00
C LEU A 19 20.48 16.96 3.22
N HIS A 20 20.38 18.05 3.97
CA HIS A 20 19.43 18.22 5.07
C HIS A 20 18.69 19.53 4.84
N PHE A 21 17.40 19.43 4.53
CA PHE A 21 16.51 20.56 4.35
C PHE A 21 15.36 20.44 5.33
N HIS A 22 15.12 21.49 6.11
CA HIS A 22 13.98 21.63 6.99
C HIS A 22 13.55 23.10 7.01
N GLU A 23 12.27 23.36 6.85
CA GLU A 23 11.74 24.72 6.89
C GLU A 23 10.33 24.77 7.50
N SER A 24 10.13 25.78 8.33
CA SER A 24 8.88 26.21 8.94
C SER A 24 8.99 27.74 9.16
N ALA A 25 7.98 28.37 9.75
CA ALA A 25 8.01 29.81 10.04
C ALA A 25 8.18 30.69 8.79
N PHE A 26 7.36 30.44 7.76
CA PHE A 26 7.51 31.14 6.48
C PHE A 26 7.24 32.65 6.62
N VAL A 27 8.14 33.47 6.08
CA VAL A 27 8.01 34.93 6.07
C VAL A 27 8.21 35.43 4.64
N GLU A 28 7.34 36.34 4.20
CA GLU A 28 7.46 36.98 2.87
C GLU A 28 8.67 37.92 2.83
N GLU A 29 9.46 37.82 1.77
CA GLU A 29 10.46 38.80 1.39
C GLU A 29 9.81 39.99 0.65
N ALA A 30 10.62 40.92 0.14
CA ALA A 30 10.16 42.13 -0.54
C ALA A 30 9.31 41.84 -1.80
N ASP A 31 9.48 40.66 -2.41
CA ASP A 31 8.72 40.22 -3.59
C ASP A 31 7.41 39.46 -3.25
N GLY A 32 7.08 39.36 -1.95
CA GLY A 32 5.87 38.70 -1.47
C GLY A 32 5.99 37.17 -1.36
N LYS A 33 7.20 36.60 -1.48
CA LYS A 33 7.43 35.15 -1.39
C LYS A 33 8.46 34.83 -0.31
N PRO A 34 8.40 33.65 0.33
CA PRO A 34 9.47 33.20 1.20
C PRO A 34 10.78 32.94 0.44
N ALA A 35 11.90 33.14 1.12
CA ALA A 35 13.24 32.92 0.56
C ALA A 35 13.35 31.57 -0.17
N GLY A 36 13.72 31.59 -1.45
CA GLY A 36 13.92 30.36 -2.25
C GLY A 36 12.65 29.65 -2.72
N TRP A 37 11.47 30.12 -2.32
CA TRP A 37 10.18 29.60 -2.81
C TRP A 37 9.65 30.44 -3.97
N ASN A 38 9.11 29.76 -4.98
CA ASN A 38 8.44 30.38 -6.12
C ASN A 38 7.02 29.86 -6.26
N THR A 39 6.22 30.61 -7.00
CA THR A 39 4.88 30.18 -7.39
C THR A 39 4.93 29.66 -8.83
N TRP A 40 4.30 28.52 -9.09
CA TRP A 40 4.23 27.91 -10.41
C TRP A 40 2.79 27.52 -10.78
N SER A 41 2.50 27.59 -12.08
CA SER A 41 1.33 26.99 -12.70
C SER A 41 1.68 26.54 -14.11
N ALA A 42 1.02 25.48 -14.60
CA ALA A 42 1.19 25.02 -15.97
C ALA A 42 0.82 26.09 -17.01
N ARG A 43 -0.17 26.94 -16.68
CA ARG A 43 -0.60 28.07 -17.51
C ARG A 43 -0.95 29.27 -16.63
N PRO A 44 -0.61 30.52 -17.01
CA PRO A 44 -0.92 31.69 -16.20
C PRO A 44 -2.40 31.82 -15.82
N GLU A 45 -3.31 31.47 -16.73
CA GLU A 45 -4.77 31.52 -16.51
C GLU A 45 -5.31 30.44 -15.57
N THR A 46 -4.50 29.45 -15.22
CA THR A 46 -4.82 28.40 -14.24
C THR A 46 -4.14 28.60 -12.89
N ALA A 47 -3.38 29.69 -12.72
CA ALA A 47 -2.63 29.92 -11.50
C ALA A 47 -3.57 30.14 -10.30
N PRO A 48 -3.46 29.33 -9.23
CA PRO A 48 -4.15 29.61 -7.99
C PRO A 48 -3.47 30.77 -7.26
N ARG A 49 -4.13 31.32 -6.23
CA ARG A 49 -3.54 32.35 -5.38
C ARG A 49 -2.65 31.69 -4.34
N ALA A 50 -1.34 31.89 -4.44
CA ALA A 50 -0.36 31.48 -3.44
C ALA A 50 0.06 32.69 -2.57
N PHE A 51 0.14 32.50 -1.25
CA PHE A 51 0.50 33.54 -0.27
C PHE A 51 1.00 32.91 1.05
N VAL A 52 1.60 33.71 1.94
CA VAL A 52 1.97 33.24 3.28
C VAL A 52 0.85 33.56 4.28
N ASP A 53 0.34 32.56 5.00
CA ASP A 53 -0.64 32.76 6.08
C ASP A 53 0.06 32.74 7.44
N ARG A 54 0.06 33.88 8.14
CA ARG A 54 0.69 34.02 9.46
C ARG A 54 -0.17 33.55 10.62
N LEU A 55 -1.46 33.28 10.38
CA LEU A 55 -2.43 32.88 11.41
C LEU A 55 -2.67 31.38 11.42
N ARG A 56 -2.58 30.72 10.26
CA ARG A 56 -2.82 29.28 10.11
C ARG A 56 -1.50 28.55 9.88
N TYR A 57 -0.84 28.16 10.96
CA TYR A 57 0.44 27.46 10.93
C TYR A 57 0.45 26.27 11.90
N ARG A 58 1.42 25.36 11.75
CA ARG A 58 1.56 24.15 12.57
C ARG A 58 2.51 24.38 13.73
N THR A 59 3.75 24.79 13.45
CA THR A 59 4.83 24.83 14.47
C THR A 59 5.19 26.25 14.85
N GLN A 60 5.47 27.11 13.87
CA GLN A 60 5.89 28.50 14.05
C GLN A 60 5.09 29.42 13.12
N PRO A 61 4.93 30.72 13.46
CA PRO A 61 4.11 31.63 12.66
C PRO A 61 4.51 31.67 11.18
N GLY A 62 3.56 31.40 10.29
CA GLY A 62 3.73 31.40 8.84
C GLY A 62 3.64 30.00 8.22
N SER A 63 2.77 29.85 7.22
CA SER A 63 2.64 28.66 6.37
C SER A 63 2.49 29.04 4.90
N LEU A 64 2.81 28.11 4.00
CA LEU A 64 2.64 28.26 2.56
C LEU A 64 1.19 27.95 2.17
N ALA A 65 0.39 28.98 1.89
CA ALA A 65 -1.02 28.84 1.56
C ALA A 65 -1.25 28.87 0.03
N ILE A 66 -2.24 28.11 -0.44
CA ILE A 66 -2.73 28.10 -1.82
C ILE A 66 -4.26 28.11 -1.77
N SER A 67 -4.90 29.05 -2.48
CA SER A 67 -6.36 29.16 -2.58
C SER A 67 -6.80 29.14 -4.04
N GLY A 68 -7.88 28.39 -4.30
CA GLY A 68 -8.34 28.09 -5.65
C GLY A 68 -8.95 29.25 -6.46
N ASN A 69 -9.38 30.30 -5.76
CA ASN A 69 -9.89 31.54 -6.39
C ASN A 69 -11.06 31.33 -7.37
N SER A 70 -11.92 30.34 -7.11
CA SER A 70 -13.11 30.00 -7.90
C SER A 70 -12.86 29.60 -9.37
N ASN A 71 -11.62 29.24 -9.72
CA ASN A 71 -11.28 28.78 -11.07
C ASN A 71 -11.32 27.24 -11.15
N PRO A 72 -12.27 26.63 -11.88
CA PRO A 72 -12.36 25.16 -11.95
C PRO A 72 -11.14 24.51 -12.65
N ALA A 73 -10.39 25.29 -13.42
CA ALA A 73 -9.19 24.85 -14.13
C ALA A 73 -7.90 25.10 -13.33
N GLU A 74 -7.98 25.52 -12.07
CA GLU A 74 -6.80 25.82 -11.26
C GLU A 74 -5.82 24.63 -11.22
N HIS A 75 -4.54 24.96 -11.30
CA HIS A 75 -3.47 23.98 -11.21
C HIS A 75 -2.16 24.70 -10.92
N GLY A 76 -1.63 24.57 -9.71
CA GLY A 76 -0.38 25.22 -9.36
C GLY A 76 -0.21 25.41 -7.86
N GLY A 77 0.88 26.06 -7.49
CA GLY A 77 1.20 26.27 -6.08
C GLY A 77 2.62 26.71 -5.88
N TRP A 78 3.23 26.19 -4.82
CA TRP A 78 4.57 26.50 -4.39
C TRP A 78 5.59 25.52 -4.96
N GLU A 79 6.73 26.02 -5.39
CA GLU A 79 7.87 25.21 -5.78
C GLU A 79 9.17 25.72 -5.13
N ARG A 80 10.08 24.79 -4.81
CA ARG A 80 11.41 25.09 -4.31
C ARG A 80 12.43 24.12 -4.87
N ARG A 81 13.50 24.66 -5.45
CA ARG A 81 14.63 23.85 -5.92
C ARG A 81 15.63 23.65 -4.79
N LEU A 82 15.98 22.39 -4.53
CA LEU A 82 17.03 22.00 -3.60
C LEU A 82 18.20 21.38 -4.38
N SER A 83 19.39 21.96 -4.24
CA SER A 83 20.64 21.44 -4.81
C SER A 83 21.35 20.50 -3.84
N GLY A 84 22.37 19.79 -4.32
CA GLY A 84 23.15 18.86 -3.48
C GLY A 84 22.53 17.46 -3.39
N VAL A 85 21.67 17.10 -4.36
CA VAL A 85 21.17 15.74 -4.50
C VAL A 85 22.26 14.88 -5.12
N GLU A 86 22.61 13.80 -4.43
CA GLU A 86 23.40 12.68 -4.92
C GLU A 86 22.51 11.66 -5.63
N ALA A 87 22.85 11.33 -6.88
CA ALA A 87 22.15 10.30 -7.66
C ALA A 87 22.29 8.92 -7.00
N GLY A 88 21.20 8.13 -6.99
CA GLY A 88 21.15 6.82 -6.36
C GLY A 88 21.03 6.84 -4.83
N ALA A 89 21.22 7.99 -4.18
CA ALA A 89 20.98 8.13 -2.75
C ALA A 89 19.47 8.17 -2.44
N TRP A 90 19.12 7.80 -1.21
CA TRP A 90 17.76 7.80 -0.71
C TRP A 90 17.44 9.07 0.05
N TYR A 91 16.21 9.55 -0.10
CA TYR A 91 15.71 10.75 0.56
C TYR A 91 14.36 10.48 1.19
N ARG A 92 14.15 11.05 2.38
CA ARG A 92 12.86 11.10 3.06
C ARG A 92 12.29 12.50 2.93
N PHE A 93 11.15 12.61 2.26
CA PHE A 93 10.33 13.81 2.25
C PHE A 93 9.27 13.72 3.35
N VAL A 94 9.08 14.81 4.09
CA VAL A 94 7.97 14.99 5.04
C VAL A 94 7.41 16.40 4.85
N ALA A 95 6.09 16.52 4.88
CA ALA A 95 5.42 17.81 5.00
C ALA A 95 4.10 17.64 5.74
N TYR A 96 3.59 18.74 6.27
CA TYR A 96 2.26 18.76 6.86
C TYR A 96 1.38 19.72 6.07
N TYR A 97 0.15 19.30 5.81
CA TYR A 97 -0.85 20.18 5.24
C TYR A 97 -2.11 20.25 6.09
N ARG A 98 -2.75 21.40 6.09
CA ARG A 98 -4.15 21.57 6.50
C ARG A 98 -4.94 21.96 5.26
N ALA A 99 -6.14 21.44 5.09
CA ALA A 99 -6.98 21.75 3.96
C ALA A 99 -8.42 22.06 4.39
N GLU A 100 -9.05 22.98 3.69
CA GLU A 100 -10.45 23.35 3.86
C GLU A 100 -11.16 23.33 2.49
N ALA A 101 -12.41 22.86 2.48
CA ALA A 101 -13.24 22.77 1.28
C ALA A 101 -12.60 22.03 0.10
N VAL A 102 -11.86 20.94 0.37
CA VAL A 102 -11.28 20.05 -0.64
C VAL A 102 -12.17 18.79 -0.77
N PRO A 103 -12.89 18.61 -1.90
CA PRO A 103 -13.73 17.43 -2.13
C PRO A 103 -12.96 16.09 -2.10
N CYS A 104 -11.76 16.04 -2.66
CA CYS A 104 -10.95 14.83 -2.82
C CYS A 104 -9.48 15.16 -2.57
N GLU A 105 -9.05 15.13 -1.30
CA GLU A 105 -7.70 15.52 -0.90
C GLU A 105 -6.60 14.69 -1.57
N SER A 106 -6.84 13.40 -1.81
CA SER A 106 -5.90 12.54 -2.51
C SER A 106 -5.56 13.08 -3.90
N TRP A 107 -6.55 13.62 -4.62
CA TRP A 107 -6.37 14.13 -5.98
C TRP A 107 -5.99 15.60 -6.05
N GLN A 108 -6.49 16.40 -5.12
CA GLN A 108 -6.43 17.84 -5.23
C GLN A 108 -5.30 18.46 -4.41
N VAL A 109 -4.79 17.78 -3.38
CA VAL A 109 -3.67 18.24 -2.55
C VAL A 109 -2.44 17.37 -2.84
N VAL A 110 -1.46 17.95 -3.55
CA VAL A 110 -0.34 17.17 -4.08
C VAL A 110 0.99 17.74 -3.61
N ALA A 111 1.84 16.83 -3.12
CA ALA A 111 3.26 17.05 -2.94
C ALA A 111 4.02 16.09 -3.87
N ARG A 112 5.01 16.62 -4.59
CA ARG A 112 5.75 15.90 -5.63
C ARG A 112 7.24 16.23 -5.57
N LEU A 113 8.07 15.23 -5.86
CA LEU A 113 9.51 15.37 -6.04
C LEU A 113 9.84 15.25 -7.53
N ASP A 114 10.21 16.36 -8.17
CA ASP A 114 10.62 16.38 -9.59
C ASP A 114 12.15 16.48 -9.68
N TRP A 115 12.79 15.33 -9.86
CA TRP A 115 14.25 15.17 -9.91
C TRP A 115 14.86 15.82 -11.15
N ARG A 116 15.92 16.61 -10.97
CA ARG A 116 16.52 17.43 -12.03
C ARG A 116 17.97 17.05 -12.28
N THR A 117 18.34 17.11 -13.55
CA THR A 117 19.74 17.02 -13.99
C THR A 117 20.46 18.36 -13.80
N SER A 118 21.76 18.41 -14.10
CA SER A 118 22.50 19.68 -14.20
C SER A 118 22.03 20.59 -15.35
N GLY A 119 21.30 20.03 -16.33
CA GLY A 119 20.67 20.78 -17.41
C GLY A 119 19.22 21.19 -17.09
N ALA A 120 18.47 21.57 -18.12
CA ALA A 120 17.06 21.98 -17.99
C ALA A 120 16.08 20.80 -17.84
N GLY A 121 16.55 19.55 -17.96
CA GLY A 121 15.71 18.35 -18.02
C GLY A 121 15.50 17.65 -16.67
N ARG A 122 14.47 16.81 -16.62
CA ARG A 122 14.24 15.85 -15.54
C ARG A 122 15.29 14.73 -15.57
N ALA A 123 15.65 14.22 -14.39
CA ALA A 123 16.52 13.05 -14.23
C ALA A 123 15.73 11.72 -14.31
N GLY A 124 14.42 11.78 -14.04
CA GLY A 124 13.49 10.66 -14.15
C GLY A 124 12.05 11.16 -14.02
N GLU A 125 11.11 10.22 -13.93
CA GLU A 125 9.71 10.58 -13.65
C GLU A 125 9.56 11.11 -12.21
N PRO A 126 8.62 12.04 -11.95
CA PRO A 126 8.42 12.58 -10.61
C PRO A 126 7.81 11.55 -9.66
N ASP A 127 8.22 11.61 -8.39
CA ASP A 127 7.59 10.82 -7.33
C ASP A 127 6.44 11.57 -6.65
N TYR A 128 5.32 10.88 -6.44
CA TYR A 128 4.13 11.42 -5.78
C TYR A 128 4.08 11.00 -4.32
N VAL A 129 4.01 11.97 -3.42
CA VAL A 129 3.99 11.71 -1.97
C VAL A 129 2.61 11.22 -1.55
N TYR A 130 2.51 9.94 -1.19
CA TYR A 130 1.22 9.28 -0.98
C TYR A 130 0.94 8.80 0.45
N ARG A 131 1.97 8.55 1.28
CA ARG A 131 1.74 8.08 2.65
C ARG A 131 1.19 9.24 3.47
N ALA A 132 0.03 9.06 4.08
CA ALA A 132 -0.65 10.12 4.81
C ALA A 132 -1.18 9.62 6.17
N SER A 133 -1.16 10.50 7.17
CA SER A 133 -1.76 10.26 8.49
C SER A 133 -2.29 11.56 9.08
N ARG A 134 -3.47 11.50 9.71
CA ARG A 134 -4.07 12.67 10.38
C ARG A 134 -3.47 12.88 11.76
N GLU A 135 -3.11 14.13 12.05
CA GLU A 135 -2.60 14.64 13.31
C GLU A 135 -3.38 15.90 13.71
N GLY A 136 -4.54 15.70 14.34
CA GLY A 136 -5.46 16.80 14.65
C GLY A 136 -5.98 17.46 13.37
N ALA A 137 -5.78 18.78 13.25
CA ALA A 137 -6.19 19.56 12.07
C ALA A 137 -5.21 19.45 10.87
N TRP A 138 -4.06 18.80 11.07
CA TRP A 138 -3.03 18.65 10.05
C TRP A 138 -2.97 17.20 9.55
N THR A 139 -2.58 17.04 8.29
CA THR A 139 -2.21 15.75 7.70
C THR A 139 -0.71 15.75 7.47
N LYS A 140 -0.03 14.78 8.08
CA LYS A 140 1.34 14.47 7.73
C LYS A 140 1.35 13.69 6.43
N VAL A 141 2.17 14.10 5.47
CA VAL A 141 2.49 13.33 4.27
C VAL A 141 3.97 13.00 4.24
N SER A 142 4.31 11.83 3.69
CA SER A 142 5.70 11.40 3.60
C SER A 142 5.96 10.43 2.44
N LEU A 143 7.22 10.39 2.01
CA LEU A 143 7.72 9.46 1.00
C LEU A 143 9.21 9.22 1.23
N ASP A 144 9.62 7.97 1.10
CA ASP A 144 11.03 7.62 0.92
C ASP A 144 11.23 7.32 -0.56
N ALA A 145 12.16 8.01 -1.21
CA ALA A 145 12.42 7.89 -2.65
C ALA A 145 13.92 7.85 -2.93
N GLN A 146 14.30 7.06 -3.94
CA GLN A 146 15.66 7.02 -4.43
C GLN A 146 15.81 8.03 -5.57
N ALA A 147 16.79 8.93 -5.47
CA ALA A 147 17.06 9.87 -6.54
C ALA A 147 17.48 9.10 -7.82
N PRO A 148 16.83 9.33 -8.97
CA PRO A 148 17.21 8.72 -10.24
C PRO A 148 18.66 9.00 -10.61
N ASP A 149 19.21 8.18 -11.50
CA ASP A 149 20.52 8.43 -12.10
C ASP A 149 20.61 9.86 -12.67
N LYS A 150 21.78 10.48 -12.54
CA LYS A 150 22.07 11.85 -13.02
C LYS A 150 21.32 12.98 -12.29
N SER A 151 20.61 12.68 -11.21
CA SER A 151 20.04 13.72 -10.34
C SER A 151 21.14 14.57 -9.71
N THR A 152 20.94 15.90 -9.72
CA THR A 152 21.84 16.88 -9.08
C THR A 152 21.07 17.86 -8.19
N SER A 153 19.76 17.99 -8.43
CA SER A 153 18.82 18.76 -7.63
C SER A 153 17.44 18.13 -7.70
N VAL A 154 16.54 18.56 -6.83
CA VAL A 154 15.13 18.19 -6.85
C VAL A 154 14.28 19.45 -6.75
N MET A 155 13.19 19.50 -7.52
CA MET A 155 12.14 20.49 -7.33
C MET A 155 11.08 19.90 -6.41
N LEU A 156 10.92 20.49 -5.23
CA LEU A 156 9.77 20.25 -4.37
C LEU A 156 8.59 21.02 -4.93
N GLU A 157 7.49 20.34 -5.25
CA GLU A 157 6.27 20.98 -5.75
C GLU A 157 5.11 20.65 -4.80
N LEU A 158 4.50 21.71 -4.26
CA LEU A 158 3.35 21.65 -3.37
C LEU A 158 2.22 22.41 -4.02
N TYR A 159 1.18 21.71 -4.48
CA TYR A 159 0.18 22.34 -5.33
C TYR A 159 -1.25 21.88 -5.03
N LEU A 160 -2.16 22.78 -5.43
CA LEU A 160 -3.60 22.55 -5.46
C LEU A 160 -4.01 22.34 -6.93
N SER A 161 -4.89 21.37 -7.17
CA SER A 161 -5.39 21.07 -8.52
C SER A 161 -6.90 20.91 -8.51
N ASN A 162 -7.58 21.57 -9.46
CA ASN A 162 -9.01 21.40 -9.74
C ASN A 162 -9.93 21.55 -8.51
N ALA A 163 -9.60 22.42 -7.57
CA ALA A 163 -10.32 22.63 -6.32
C ALA A 163 -10.71 24.11 -6.11
N PRO A 164 -11.58 24.68 -6.98
CA PRO A 164 -11.89 26.12 -7.06
C PRO A 164 -12.21 26.82 -5.73
N GLN A 165 -12.79 26.08 -4.78
CA GLN A 165 -13.24 26.60 -3.49
C GLN A 165 -12.32 26.21 -2.33
N ALA A 166 -11.26 25.45 -2.59
CA ALA A 166 -10.37 24.94 -1.58
C ALA A 166 -9.31 25.95 -1.18
N THR A 167 -8.81 25.76 0.05
CA THR A 167 -7.54 26.34 0.48
C THR A 167 -6.73 25.26 1.18
N VAL A 168 -5.44 25.22 0.88
CA VAL A 168 -4.46 24.35 1.53
C VAL A 168 -3.32 25.17 2.10
N TRP A 169 -2.86 24.81 3.30
CA TRP A 169 -1.71 25.39 3.99
C TRP A 169 -0.67 24.31 4.20
N TRP A 170 0.58 24.55 3.80
CA TRP A 170 1.70 23.64 4.00
C TRP A 170 2.67 24.21 5.04
N ASP A 171 3.18 23.36 5.93
CA ASP A 171 4.15 23.73 6.96
C ASP A 171 5.03 22.52 7.34
N ASP A 172 6.13 22.80 8.05
CA ASP A 172 7.06 21.81 8.61
C ASP A 172 7.54 20.81 7.55
N ILE A 173 8.19 21.37 6.51
CA ILE A 173 8.60 20.68 5.29
C ILE A 173 10.05 20.25 5.43
N SER A 174 10.35 18.98 5.18
CA SER A 174 11.72 18.46 5.17
C SER A 174 12.02 17.56 3.98
N LEU A 175 13.29 17.56 3.59
CA LEU A 175 13.87 16.58 2.69
C LEU A 175 15.27 16.23 3.19
N ASP A 176 15.41 14.99 3.65
CA ASP A 176 16.61 14.52 4.31
C ASP A 176 17.19 13.34 3.54
N GLN A 177 18.48 13.37 3.23
CA GLN A 177 19.18 12.18 2.76
C GLN A 177 19.18 11.13 3.88
N ILE A 178 18.73 9.93 3.57
CA ILE A 178 18.64 8.80 4.51
C ILE A 178 19.52 7.64 4.04
N PRO A 179 19.92 6.72 4.94
CA PRO A 179 20.50 5.46 4.53
C PRO A 179 19.55 4.69 3.62
N ASP A 180 20.12 3.90 2.70
CA ASP A 180 19.35 2.94 1.91
C ASP A 180 18.50 2.06 2.84
N PRO A 181 17.15 2.09 2.73
CA PRO A 181 16.26 1.28 3.58
C PRO A 181 16.47 -0.22 3.38
N GLY A 182 17.15 -0.63 2.31
CA GLY A 182 17.39 -2.03 1.97
C GLY A 182 16.12 -2.78 1.56
N PRO A 183 16.26 -4.05 1.15
CA PRO A 183 15.13 -4.86 0.75
C PRO A 183 14.32 -5.31 1.97
N ARG A 184 12.99 -5.24 1.88
CA ARG A 184 12.06 -5.79 2.88
C ARG A 184 11.54 -7.12 2.37
N LYS A 185 12.35 -8.15 2.57
CA LYS A 185 12.08 -9.50 2.04
C LYS A 185 11.00 -10.21 2.85
N VAL A 186 10.05 -10.82 2.14
CA VAL A 186 8.94 -11.58 2.71
C VAL A 186 8.82 -12.91 2.01
N THR A 187 8.93 -14.00 2.76
CA THR A 187 8.75 -15.36 2.23
C THR A 187 7.30 -15.80 2.40
N ILE A 188 6.63 -16.06 1.28
CA ILE A 188 5.23 -16.41 1.22
C ILE A 188 5.09 -17.86 0.79
N ALA A 189 4.23 -18.62 1.46
CA ALA A 189 3.79 -19.95 1.05
C ALA A 189 2.28 -19.99 0.90
N SER A 190 1.78 -20.33 -0.28
CA SER A 190 0.35 -20.49 -0.57
C SER A 190 0.03 -21.95 -0.85
N ILE A 191 -0.85 -22.56 -0.06
CA ILE A 191 -1.10 -24.00 -0.08
C ILE A 191 -2.15 -24.36 -1.12
N ASN A 192 -1.90 -25.41 -1.91
CA ASN A 192 -2.88 -26.03 -2.79
C ASN A 192 -3.25 -27.41 -2.24
N LEU A 193 -4.41 -27.54 -1.60
CA LEU A 193 -4.91 -28.81 -1.09
C LEU A 193 -6.43 -28.87 -1.13
N ARG A 194 -6.98 -29.93 -1.73
CA ARG A 194 -8.35 -30.36 -1.47
C ARG A 194 -8.31 -31.54 -0.51
N PRO A 195 -8.88 -31.44 0.70
CA PRO A 195 -8.97 -32.57 1.61
C PRO A 195 -9.79 -33.71 1.01
N GLU A 196 -9.35 -34.94 1.25
CA GLU A 196 -10.00 -36.16 0.78
C GLU A 196 -10.32 -37.07 1.95
N HIS A 197 -11.41 -37.82 1.85
CA HIS A 197 -11.85 -38.80 2.87
C HIS A 197 -12.13 -38.23 4.27
N THR A 198 -12.45 -36.94 4.38
CA THR A 198 -12.82 -36.28 5.64
C THR A 198 -14.33 -36.33 5.90
N ARG A 199 -14.75 -36.38 7.16
CA ARG A 199 -16.16 -36.39 7.60
C ARG A 199 -16.46 -35.29 8.62
N SER A 200 -15.43 -34.57 9.06
CA SER A 200 -15.53 -33.52 10.06
C SER A 200 -14.65 -32.32 9.71
N THR A 201 -14.99 -31.16 10.27
CA THR A 201 -14.17 -29.95 10.21
C THR A 201 -12.76 -30.20 10.76
N GLU A 202 -12.65 -30.95 11.86
CA GLU A 202 -11.36 -31.25 12.48
C GLU A 202 -10.45 -32.08 11.56
N GLU A 203 -11.00 -33.09 10.87
CA GLU A 203 -10.26 -33.90 9.90
C GLU A 203 -9.80 -33.06 8.70
N SER A 204 -10.68 -32.19 8.18
CA SER A 204 -10.35 -31.29 7.06
C SER A 204 -9.24 -30.30 7.42
N VAL A 205 -9.38 -29.60 8.55
CA VAL A 205 -8.37 -28.67 9.07
C VAL A 205 -7.04 -29.40 9.35
N SER A 206 -7.09 -30.63 9.86
CA SER A 206 -5.88 -31.42 10.14
C SER A 206 -5.08 -31.73 8.88
N GLN A 207 -5.74 -32.04 7.76
CA GLN A 207 -5.04 -32.26 6.48
C GLN A 207 -4.38 -30.97 5.96
N PHE A 208 -5.01 -29.80 6.13
CA PHE A 208 -4.35 -28.52 5.79
C PHE A 208 -3.14 -28.24 6.67
N VAL A 209 -3.23 -28.49 7.97
CA VAL A 209 -2.09 -28.36 8.89
C VAL A 209 -0.95 -29.31 8.46
N GLU A 210 -1.25 -30.55 8.12
CA GLU A 210 -0.26 -31.51 7.60
C GLU A 210 0.37 -31.05 6.28
N ALA A 211 -0.43 -30.51 5.36
CA ALA A 211 0.09 -29.97 4.10
C ALA A 211 1.02 -28.77 4.31
N VAL A 212 0.69 -27.87 5.26
CA VAL A 212 1.62 -26.81 5.67
C VAL A 212 2.91 -27.42 6.21
N GLU A 213 2.79 -28.40 7.10
CA GLU A 213 3.96 -28.96 7.78
C GLU A 213 4.92 -29.64 6.79
N THR A 214 4.38 -30.26 5.73
CA THR A 214 5.13 -31.01 4.72
C THR A 214 5.62 -30.17 3.54
N THR A 215 4.92 -29.10 3.17
CA THR A 215 5.21 -28.36 1.92
C THR A 215 5.67 -26.93 2.09
N ALA A 216 5.27 -26.24 3.17
CA ALA A 216 5.69 -24.87 3.41
C ALA A 216 7.14 -24.84 3.94
N PRO A 217 8.01 -23.93 3.45
CA PRO A 217 9.34 -23.75 3.99
C PRO A 217 9.30 -23.48 5.49
N ALA A 218 10.31 -23.98 6.22
CA ALA A 218 10.42 -23.78 7.66
C ALA A 218 10.46 -22.29 8.07
N LYS A 219 10.94 -21.40 7.19
CA LYS A 219 11.03 -19.94 7.41
C LYS A 219 10.09 -19.18 6.48
N SER A 220 8.79 -19.43 6.59
CA SER A 220 7.77 -18.63 5.90
C SER A 220 7.34 -17.47 6.80
N ASP A 221 7.22 -16.27 6.25
CA ASP A 221 6.69 -15.10 6.97
C ASP A 221 5.17 -15.15 7.06
N VAL A 222 4.53 -15.57 5.96
CA VAL A 222 3.09 -15.76 5.89
C VAL A 222 2.74 -17.01 5.08
N ILE A 223 1.75 -17.73 5.59
CA ILE A 223 1.21 -18.95 4.99
C ILE A 223 -0.26 -18.70 4.69
N LEU A 224 -0.68 -18.94 3.44
CA LEU A 224 -2.06 -18.79 3.01
C LEU A 224 -2.69 -20.17 2.78
N LEU A 225 -3.82 -20.39 3.45
CA LEU A 225 -4.70 -21.53 3.25
C LEU A 225 -5.92 -21.15 2.40
N PRO A 226 -6.55 -22.14 1.73
CA PRO A 226 -7.70 -21.88 0.87
C PRO A 226 -8.96 -21.39 1.58
N GLU A 227 -9.99 -21.10 0.78
CA GLU A 227 -11.33 -20.76 1.25
C GLU A 227 -12.05 -21.99 1.80
N GLY A 228 -12.85 -21.77 2.86
CA GLY A 228 -13.77 -22.78 3.38
C GLY A 228 -13.07 -24.02 3.96
N ILE A 229 -11.91 -23.88 4.61
CA ILE A 229 -11.17 -25.03 5.17
C ILE A 229 -11.97 -25.83 6.20
N THR A 230 -13.03 -25.24 6.76
CA THR A 230 -13.91 -25.92 7.72
C THR A 230 -15.01 -26.76 7.08
N VAL A 231 -15.31 -26.53 5.79
CA VAL A 231 -16.40 -27.20 5.06
C VAL A 231 -15.90 -28.15 3.98
N VAL A 232 -14.83 -27.79 3.28
CA VAL A 232 -14.36 -28.54 2.11
C VAL A 232 -14.01 -29.98 2.48
N GLY A 233 -14.45 -30.93 1.66
CA GLY A 233 -14.25 -32.36 1.87
C GLY A 233 -15.16 -33.01 2.92
N THR A 234 -15.93 -32.25 3.70
CA THR A 234 -16.70 -32.80 4.84
C THR A 234 -18.11 -33.30 4.48
N GLY A 235 -18.68 -32.81 3.37
CA GLY A 235 -20.07 -33.05 3.00
C GLY A 235 -21.12 -32.33 3.86
N LYS A 236 -20.69 -31.42 4.74
CA LYS A 236 -21.57 -30.63 5.62
C LYS A 236 -22.02 -29.32 4.98
N ARG A 237 -23.09 -28.75 5.52
CA ARG A 237 -23.59 -27.40 5.20
C ARG A 237 -22.85 -26.34 6.02
N TYR A 238 -22.91 -25.08 5.57
CA TYR A 238 -22.18 -23.97 6.19
C TYR A 238 -22.51 -23.80 7.67
N GLU A 239 -23.79 -23.89 8.04
CA GLU A 239 -24.24 -23.71 9.41
C GLU A 239 -23.76 -24.80 10.38
N GLU A 240 -23.45 -25.99 9.85
CA GLU A 240 -22.99 -27.16 10.61
C GLU A 240 -21.49 -27.09 10.94
N VAL A 241 -20.76 -26.20 10.25
CA VAL A 241 -19.31 -26.00 10.42
C VAL A 241 -18.95 -24.58 10.85
N ALA A 242 -19.93 -23.68 10.88
CA ALA A 242 -19.73 -22.29 11.29
C ALA A 242 -19.45 -22.19 12.80
N GLU A 243 -18.37 -21.50 13.14
CA GLU A 243 -17.86 -21.38 14.51
C GLU A 243 -17.62 -19.92 14.91
N THR A 244 -17.51 -19.63 16.20
CA THR A 244 -17.15 -18.27 16.65
C THR A 244 -15.70 -17.94 16.27
N ILE A 245 -15.37 -16.65 16.18
CA ILE A 245 -13.98 -16.19 16.06
C ILE A 245 -13.66 -15.27 17.24
N PRO A 246 -12.74 -15.65 18.14
CA PRO A 246 -11.98 -16.90 18.16
C PRO A 246 -12.83 -18.16 18.40
N GLY A 247 -12.34 -19.30 17.91
CA GLY A 247 -12.98 -20.63 17.98
C GLY A 247 -12.01 -21.78 17.66
N PRO A 248 -12.49 -23.04 17.64
CA PRO A 248 -11.69 -24.25 17.47
C PRO A 248 -10.65 -24.19 16.33
N THR A 249 -11.05 -23.80 15.11
CA THR A 249 -10.09 -23.73 13.99
C THR A 249 -9.05 -22.65 14.21
N THR A 250 -9.44 -21.45 14.65
CA THR A 250 -8.47 -20.38 14.92
C THR A 250 -7.49 -20.74 16.04
N ALA A 251 -7.92 -21.51 17.05
CA ALA A 251 -7.03 -22.01 18.09
C ALA A 251 -5.99 -22.99 17.51
N ARG A 252 -6.44 -23.92 16.66
CA ARG A 252 -5.56 -24.88 15.97
C ARG A 252 -4.58 -24.21 15.03
N LEU A 253 -5.03 -23.22 14.25
CA LEU A 253 -4.16 -22.40 13.41
C LEU A 253 -3.20 -21.55 14.25
N GLY A 254 -3.64 -21.06 15.42
CA GLY A 254 -2.79 -20.36 16.39
C GLY A 254 -1.63 -21.20 16.91
N GLU A 255 -1.86 -22.48 17.19
CA GLU A 255 -0.79 -23.42 17.55
C GLU A 255 0.22 -23.59 16.41
N LEU A 256 -0.25 -23.76 15.18
CA LEU A 256 0.61 -23.87 14.00
C LEU A 256 1.42 -22.59 13.77
N ALA A 257 0.79 -21.42 13.89
CA ALA A 257 1.41 -20.11 13.72
C ALA A 257 2.55 -19.91 14.73
N ARG A 258 2.33 -20.24 16.02
CA ARG A 258 3.39 -20.22 17.05
C ARG A 258 4.56 -21.13 16.71
N ARG A 259 4.28 -22.40 16.36
CA ARG A 259 5.34 -23.38 16.06
C ARG A 259 6.19 -22.95 14.86
N ARG A 260 5.55 -22.39 13.83
CA ARG A 260 6.22 -21.94 12.60
C ARG A 260 6.79 -20.52 12.71
N SER A 261 6.40 -19.77 13.74
CA SER A 261 6.66 -18.33 13.87
C SER A 261 6.24 -17.57 12.60
N SER A 262 5.09 -17.94 12.03
CA SER A 262 4.57 -17.40 10.76
C SER A 262 3.18 -16.80 10.98
N TYR A 263 2.83 -15.79 10.19
CA TYR A 263 1.42 -15.44 10.02
C TYR A 263 0.69 -16.54 9.25
N ILE A 264 -0.57 -16.79 9.59
CA ILE A 264 -1.41 -17.75 8.86
C ILE A 264 -2.73 -17.09 8.50
N ALA A 265 -3.06 -17.10 7.21
CA ALA A 265 -4.37 -16.67 6.72
C ALA A 265 -5.17 -17.86 6.19
N ALA A 266 -6.47 -17.90 6.48
CA ALA A 266 -7.34 -19.01 6.07
C ALA A 266 -8.80 -18.57 5.94
N GLY A 267 -9.54 -19.14 4.99
CA GLY A 267 -10.98 -18.95 4.89
C GLY A 267 -11.76 -19.97 5.73
N ILE A 268 -12.62 -19.50 6.62
CA ILE A 268 -13.48 -20.30 7.52
C ILE A 268 -14.92 -19.75 7.50
N TYR A 269 -15.88 -20.53 8.00
CA TYR A 269 -17.24 -20.04 8.23
C TYR A 269 -17.38 -19.55 9.67
N GLU A 270 -17.73 -18.27 9.82
CA GLU A 270 -17.92 -17.61 11.10
C GLU A 270 -19.40 -17.61 11.50
N ARG A 271 -19.68 -17.87 12.78
CA ARG A 271 -20.99 -17.66 13.39
C ARG A 271 -20.95 -16.49 14.39
N GLU A 272 -21.83 -15.52 14.20
CA GLU A 272 -22.06 -14.41 15.13
C GLU A 272 -23.56 -14.23 15.36
N GLY A 273 -24.05 -14.70 16.51
CA GLY A 273 -25.49 -14.76 16.77
C GLY A 273 -26.22 -15.62 15.74
N ALA A 274 -27.19 -15.03 15.05
CA ALA A 274 -27.96 -15.69 13.99
C ALA A 274 -27.24 -15.66 12.62
N ALA A 275 -26.24 -14.80 12.44
CA ALA A 275 -25.56 -14.61 11.17
C ALA A 275 -24.43 -15.63 10.97
N ILE A 276 -24.23 -16.03 9.71
CA ILE A 276 -23.12 -16.87 9.27
C ILE A 276 -22.39 -16.12 8.15
N TYR A 277 -21.06 -16.04 8.24
CA TYR A 277 -20.23 -15.32 7.28
C TYR A 277 -19.15 -16.23 6.69
N ASN A 278 -18.84 -16.05 5.41
CA ASN A 278 -17.57 -16.54 4.85
C ASN A 278 -16.46 -15.55 5.26
N THR A 279 -15.50 -16.01 6.04
CA THR A 279 -14.55 -15.15 6.75
C THR A 279 -13.11 -15.60 6.55
N ALA A 280 -12.24 -14.69 6.12
CA ALA A 280 -10.81 -14.89 6.11
C ALA A 280 -10.25 -14.39 7.44
N VAL A 281 -9.55 -15.25 8.18
CA VAL A 281 -8.85 -14.88 9.41
C VAL A 281 -7.37 -14.68 9.12
N LEU A 282 -6.74 -13.75 9.86
CA LEU A 282 -5.30 -13.61 9.94
C LEU A 282 -4.85 -13.91 11.37
N ILE A 283 -4.00 -14.91 11.52
CA ILE A 283 -3.40 -15.32 12.79
C ILE A 283 -1.97 -14.78 12.83
N ASP A 284 -1.59 -14.11 13.92
CA ASP A 284 -0.23 -13.57 14.11
C ASP A 284 0.78 -14.67 14.47
N ARG A 285 2.07 -14.31 14.48
CA ARG A 285 3.17 -15.22 14.85
C ARG A 285 3.08 -15.75 16.29
N SER A 286 2.34 -15.07 17.17
CA SER A 286 2.08 -15.50 18.57
C SER A 286 0.85 -16.41 18.68
N GLY A 287 0.16 -16.64 17.56
CA GLY A 287 -1.02 -17.48 17.45
C GLY A 287 -2.30 -16.82 17.95
N ASN A 288 -2.36 -15.48 17.99
CA ASN A 288 -3.58 -14.72 18.25
C ASN A 288 -4.27 -14.35 16.94
N VAL A 289 -5.57 -14.09 16.98
CA VAL A 289 -6.30 -13.51 15.84
C VAL A 289 -5.86 -12.05 15.68
N ALA A 290 -5.04 -11.76 14.67
CA ALA A 290 -4.62 -10.41 14.31
C ALA A 290 -5.76 -9.61 13.66
N GLY A 291 -6.68 -10.33 12.99
CA GLY A 291 -7.86 -9.74 12.38
C GLY A 291 -8.66 -10.73 11.55
N LYS A 292 -9.78 -10.25 11.02
CA LYS A 292 -10.67 -11.01 10.14
C LYS A 292 -11.31 -10.12 9.09
N TYR A 293 -11.66 -10.70 7.95
CA TYR A 293 -12.39 -10.09 6.86
C TYR A 293 -13.58 -10.97 6.50
N ARG A 294 -14.79 -10.39 6.50
CA ARG A 294 -16.01 -11.05 6.05
C ARG A 294 -16.19 -10.74 4.56
N LYS A 295 -16.36 -11.77 3.74
CA LYS A 295 -16.55 -11.67 2.28
C LYS A 295 -17.69 -10.70 1.95
N VAL A 296 -17.40 -9.68 1.16
CA VAL A 296 -18.39 -8.63 0.85
C VAL A 296 -19.29 -9.08 -0.30
N TYR A 297 -18.72 -9.64 -1.36
CA TYR A 297 -19.49 -10.13 -2.49
C TYR A 297 -19.73 -11.64 -2.37
N LEU A 298 -21.00 -12.02 -2.23
CA LEU A 298 -21.41 -13.41 -2.13
C LEU A 298 -21.88 -13.93 -3.50
N PRO A 299 -21.36 -15.08 -3.98
CA PRO A 299 -21.94 -15.77 -5.12
C PRO A 299 -23.33 -16.33 -4.73
N ARG A 300 -24.13 -16.66 -5.74
CA ARG A 300 -25.52 -17.14 -5.58
C ARG A 300 -25.61 -18.28 -4.56
N GLU A 301 -24.71 -19.26 -4.64
CA GLU A 301 -24.72 -20.46 -3.79
C GLU A 301 -24.51 -20.13 -2.31
N GLU A 302 -23.77 -19.07 -1.98
CA GLU A 302 -23.60 -18.60 -0.60
C GLU A 302 -24.84 -17.84 -0.12
N VAL A 303 -25.43 -17.01 -0.98
CA VAL A 303 -26.68 -16.28 -0.66
C VAL A 303 -27.82 -17.27 -0.40
N GLU A 304 -28.02 -18.24 -1.29
CA GLU A 304 -29.02 -19.30 -1.12
C GLU A 304 -28.69 -20.22 0.06
N GLY A 305 -27.40 -20.36 0.40
CA GLY A 305 -26.92 -21.04 1.61
C GLY A 305 -27.11 -20.26 2.91
N GLY A 306 -27.70 -19.06 2.87
CA GLY A 306 -28.02 -18.25 4.05
C GLY A 306 -26.83 -17.48 4.65
N LEU A 307 -25.78 -17.22 3.85
CA LEU A 307 -24.66 -16.40 4.30
C LEU A 307 -25.02 -14.91 4.32
N THR A 308 -24.43 -14.21 5.27
CA THR A 308 -24.52 -12.76 5.40
C THR A 308 -23.28 -12.11 4.80
N PRO A 309 -23.41 -11.02 4.01
CA PRO A 309 -22.27 -10.32 3.45
C PRO A 309 -21.51 -9.51 4.52
N GLY A 310 -20.22 -9.33 4.29
CA GLY A 310 -19.40 -8.35 5.01
C GLY A 310 -19.72 -6.90 4.63
N SER A 311 -19.09 -5.96 5.33
CA SER A 311 -19.38 -4.53 5.19
C SER A 311 -18.15 -3.62 5.27
N ASP A 312 -16.93 -4.18 5.28
CA ASP A 312 -15.69 -3.40 5.35
C ASP A 312 -14.53 -4.12 4.64
N TYR A 313 -13.49 -3.37 4.31
CA TYR A 313 -12.23 -3.81 3.72
C TYR A 313 -11.07 -3.48 4.67
N PRO A 314 -10.90 -4.17 5.81
CA PRO A 314 -9.85 -3.87 6.77
C PRO A 314 -8.47 -4.27 6.23
N VAL A 315 -7.44 -3.54 6.69
CA VAL A 315 -6.03 -3.89 6.47
C VAL A 315 -5.35 -4.16 7.81
N PHE A 316 -4.33 -5.00 7.80
CA PHE A 316 -3.64 -5.46 9.00
C PHE A 316 -2.15 -5.14 8.90
N ARG A 317 -1.63 -4.41 9.89
CA ARG A 317 -0.20 -4.12 9.99
C ARG A 317 0.52 -5.33 10.56
N THR A 318 1.46 -5.90 9.81
CA THR A 318 2.36 -6.96 10.26
C THR A 318 3.77 -6.42 10.49
N ASP A 319 4.68 -7.26 11.00
CA ASP A 319 6.09 -6.92 11.12
C ASP A 319 6.81 -6.75 9.78
N PHE A 320 6.26 -7.32 8.71
CA PHE A 320 6.82 -7.26 7.38
C PHE A 320 6.09 -6.27 6.46
N GLY A 321 4.84 -5.88 6.73
CA GLY A 321 4.10 -4.93 5.90
C GLY A 321 2.61 -4.89 6.14
N THR A 322 1.87 -4.17 5.28
CA THR A 322 0.42 -4.07 5.42
C THR A 322 -0.28 -5.10 4.53
N VAL A 323 -1.11 -5.94 5.14
CA VAL A 323 -1.82 -7.04 4.48
C VAL A 323 -3.32 -6.72 4.37
N GLY A 324 -3.89 -6.92 3.18
CA GLY A 324 -5.33 -6.97 2.96
C GLY A 324 -5.82 -8.41 2.76
N LEU A 325 -7.10 -8.65 3.03
CA LEU A 325 -7.77 -9.93 2.78
C LEU A 325 -8.95 -9.72 1.83
N MET A 326 -9.08 -10.59 0.84
CA MET A 326 -10.27 -10.71 -0.01
C MET A 326 -10.59 -12.18 -0.21
N ILE A 327 -11.80 -12.54 -0.61
CA ILE A 327 -12.18 -13.96 -0.77
C ILE A 327 -12.87 -14.18 -2.11
N CYS A 328 -12.34 -15.11 -2.90
CA CYS A 328 -12.99 -15.69 -4.07
C CYS A 328 -13.78 -14.70 -4.93
N TYR A 329 -15.10 -14.66 -4.78
CA TYR A 329 -16.02 -13.88 -5.60
C TYR A 329 -15.76 -12.36 -5.55
N ASP A 330 -15.08 -11.88 -4.50
CA ASP A 330 -14.58 -10.50 -4.44
C ASP A 330 -13.68 -10.14 -5.65
N VAL A 331 -13.00 -11.11 -6.26
CA VAL A 331 -12.12 -10.87 -7.43
C VAL A 331 -12.87 -10.32 -8.64
N PHE A 332 -14.17 -10.62 -8.75
CA PHE A 332 -14.99 -10.13 -9.85
C PHE A 332 -15.28 -8.62 -9.76
N PHE A 333 -15.01 -8.00 -8.61
CA PHE A 333 -15.26 -6.59 -8.35
C PHE A 333 -13.93 -5.86 -8.15
N ALA A 334 -13.81 -4.64 -8.67
CA ALA A 334 -12.60 -3.83 -8.50
C ALA A 334 -12.50 -3.25 -7.08
N ASP A 335 -13.64 -2.98 -6.45
CA ASP A 335 -13.75 -2.24 -5.21
C ASP A 335 -12.97 -2.87 -4.03
N PRO A 336 -13.01 -4.19 -3.78
CA PRO A 336 -12.28 -4.78 -2.66
C PRO A 336 -10.77 -4.53 -2.73
N ALA A 337 -10.14 -4.88 -3.85
CA ALA A 337 -8.70 -4.69 -4.02
C ALA A 337 -8.32 -3.20 -4.04
N ARG A 338 -9.17 -2.36 -4.64
CA ARG A 338 -9.00 -0.90 -4.67
C ARG A 338 -9.03 -0.31 -3.26
N ALA A 339 -10.02 -0.67 -2.46
CA ALA A 339 -10.19 -0.18 -1.10
C ALA A 339 -9.06 -0.63 -0.16
N LEU A 340 -8.64 -1.89 -0.26
CA LEU A 340 -7.51 -2.43 0.51
C LEU A 340 -6.21 -1.71 0.18
N ALA A 341 -5.90 -1.54 -1.11
CA ALA A 341 -4.70 -0.81 -1.54
C ALA A 341 -4.77 0.68 -1.15
N ALA A 342 -5.95 1.31 -1.23
CA ALA A 342 -6.14 2.69 -0.78
C ALA A 342 -5.91 2.87 0.73
N LYS A 343 -6.20 1.83 1.52
CA LYS A 343 -5.87 1.76 2.96
C LYS A 343 -4.40 1.37 3.23
N GLY A 344 -3.60 1.17 2.18
CA GLY A 344 -2.16 0.93 2.25
C GLY A 344 -1.76 -0.54 2.20
N ALA A 345 -2.64 -1.46 1.80
CA ALA A 345 -2.25 -2.86 1.58
C ALA A 345 -1.17 -2.97 0.50
N GLU A 346 -0.12 -3.72 0.81
CA GLU A 346 1.01 -4.01 -0.08
C GLU A 346 0.91 -5.45 -0.61
N VAL A 347 0.26 -6.30 0.19
CA VAL A 347 0.02 -7.72 -0.06
C VAL A 347 -1.47 -8.00 0.15
N ILE A 348 -2.14 -8.59 -0.83
CA ILE A 348 -3.50 -9.10 -0.71
C ILE A 348 -3.44 -10.63 -0.68
N LEU A 349 -3.92 -11.22 0.41
CA LEU A 349 -4.07 -12.65 0.55
C LEU A 349 -5.51 -13.04 0.23
N MET A 350 -5.67 -13.97 -0.72
CA MET A 350 -6.97 -14.37 -1.25
C MET A 350 -7.18 -15.89 -1.12
N PRO A 351 -7.81 -16.35 -0.03
CA PRO A 351 -8.42 -17.67 -0.01
C PRO A 351 -9.48 -17.75 -1.13
N ILE A 352 -9.41 -18.79 -1.97
CA ILE A 352 -10.27 -18.92 -3.15
C ILE A 352 -10.66 -20.37 -3.46
N TRP A 353 -11.95 -20.63 -3.65
CA TRP A 353 -12.46 -21.90 -4.17
C TRP A 353 -12.47 -21.90 -5.71
N GLY A 354 -12.96 -20.81 -6.32
CA GLY A 354 -13.08 -20.62 -7.76
C GLY A 354 -13.01 -19.14 -8.15
N GLY A 355 -12.68 -18.85 -9.40
CA GLY A 355 -12.64 -17.46 -9.90
C GLY A 355 -11.87 -17.32 -11.20
N ASP A 356 -11.64 -16.06 -11.59
CA ASP A 356 -10.99 -15.70 -12.85
C ASP A 356 -9.60 -15.12 -12.59
N GLU A 357 -8.57 -15.80 -13.09
CA GLU A 357 -7.18 -15.37 -12.94
C GLU A 357 -6.87 -14.06 -13.70
N THR A 358 -7.56 -13.81 -14.81
CA THR A 358 -7.43 -12.56 -15.57
C THR A 358 -7.87 -11.37 -14.72
N LEU A 359 -8.96 -11.54 -13.96
CA LEU A 359 -9.42 -10.52 -13.04
C LEU A 359 -8.47 -10.36 -11.86
N ALA A 360 -7.93 -11.45 -11.31
CA ALA A 360 -6.89 -11.38 -10.29
C ALA A 360 -5.64 -10.62 -10.79
N LYS A 361 -5.22 -10.87 -12.04
CA LYS A 361 -4.15 -10.12 -12.70
C LYS A 361 -4.49 -8.63 -12.82
N ALA A 362 -5.73 -8.30 -13.21
CA ALA A 362 -6.19 -6.93 -13.23
C ALA A 362 -6.15 -6.28 -11.83
N ARG A 363 -6.55 -6.99 -10.76
CA ARG A 363 -6.48 -6.49 -9.38
C ARG A 363 -5.05 -6.21 -8.94
N ALA A 364 -4.10 -7.08 -9.27
CA ALA A 364 -2.69 -6.85 -8.95
C ALA A 364 -2.14 -5.62 -9.68
N ILE A 365 -2.37 -5.52 -10.99
CA ILE A 365 -1.85 -4.44 -11.85
C ILE A 365 -2.46 -3.09 -11.49
N GLU A 366 -3.79 -3.00 -11.45
CA GLU A 366 -4.49 -1.73 -11.21
C GLU A 366 -4.22 -1.22 -9.79
N ASN A 367 -3.86 -2.13 -8.88
CA ASN A 367 -3.60 -1.81 -7.49
C ASN A 367 -2.13 -1.78 -7.07
N LYS A 368 -1.20 -2.17 -7.96
CA LYS A 368 0.23 -2.26 -7.66
C LYS A 368 0.51 -2.98 -6.32
N VAL A 369 -0.16 -4.12 -6.12
CA VAL A 369 -0.04 -4.97 -4.93
C VAL A 369 0.39 -6.37 -5.32
N PHE A 370 1.09 -7.05 -4.41
CA PHE A 370 1.23 -8.51 -4.52
C PHE A 370 -0.13 -9.15 -4.27
N LEU A 371 -0.55 -10.07 -5.14
CA LEU A 371 -1.80 -10.82 -4.96
C LEU A 371 -1.49 -12.31 -4.89
N ILE A 372 -1.91 -12.93 -3.79
CA ILE A 372 -1.61 -14.33 -3.49
C ILE A 372 -2.92 -15.10 -3.39
N ALA A 373 -3.09 -16.05 -4.30
CA ALA A 373 -4.24 -16.93 -4.34
C ALA A 373 -3.89 -18.28 -3.71
N SER A 374 -4.75 -18.75 -2.81
CA SER A 374 -4.71 -20.13 -2.29
C SER A 374 -6.04 -20.80 -2.56
N GLY A 375 -6.00 -21.84 -3.38
CA GLY A 375 -7.17 -22.60 -3.80
C GLY A 375 -6.85 -24.04 -4.08
N TYR A 376 -7.89 -24.81 -4.39
CA TYR A 376 -7.76 -26.25 -4.66
C TYR A 376 -8.46 -26.71 -5.95
N ASP A 377 -9.52 -26.02 -6.36
CA ASP A 377 -10.14 -26.13 -7.70
C ASP A 377 -9.80 -24.89 -8.57
N HIS A 378 -9.15 -23.89 -7.97
CA HIS A 378 -8.57 -22.73 -8.63
C HIS A 378 -7.03 -22.81 -8.55
N PRO A 379 -6.28 -22.31 -9.55
CA PRO A 379 -4.83 -22.22 -9.46
C PRO A 379 -4.36 -21.48 -8.20
N THR A 380 -3.37 -22.06 -7.53
CA THR A 380 -2.68 -21.42 -6.39
C THR A 380 -1.41 -20.77 -6.90
N TYR A 381 -1.26 -19.47 -6.68
CA TYR A 381 -0.14 -18.68 -7.21
C TYR A 381 0.21 -17.47 -6.35
N ILE A 382 1.42 -16.97 -6.55
CA ILE A 382 1.91 -15.68 -6.05
C ILE A 382 2.15 -14.79 -7.26
N MET A 383 1.48 -13.65 -7.31
CA MET A 383 1.55 -12.68 -8.39
C MET A 383 2.14 -11.36 -7.89
N ASP A 384 2.97 -10.73 -8.73
CA ASP A 384 3.55 -9.43 -8.45
C ASP A 384 2.68 -8.24 -8.90
N PRO A 385 3.02 -7.00 -8.51
CA PRO A 385 2.34 -5.78 -8.93
C PRO A 385 2.26 -5.49 -10.45
N ASP A 386 3.01 -6.20 -11.30
CA ASP A 386 2.91 -6.12 -12.77
C ASP A 386 2.05 -7.26 -13.35
N GLY A 387 1.50 -8.11 -12.49
CA GLY A 387 0.63 -9.20 -12.87
C GLY A 387 1.38 -10.44 -13.35
N GLU A 388 2.67 -10.54 -13.05
CA GLU A 388 3.49 -11.69 -13.40
C GLU A 388 3.46 -12.74 -12.28
N ARG A 389 3.33 -14.02 -12.66
CA ARG A 389 3.35 -15.12 -11.69
C ARG A 389 4.78 -15.37 -11.26
N LEU A 390 5.07 -15.14 -9.98
CA LEU A 390 6.36 -15.46 -9.38
C LEU A 390 6.45 -16.94 -9.01
N SER A 391 5.33 -17.56 -8.65
CA SER A 391 5.27 -18.97 -8.25
C SER A 391 3.88 -19.54 -8.42
N VAL A 392 3.77 -20.84 -8.72
CA VAL A 392 2.51 -21.57 -8.92
C VAL A 392 2.61 -22.97 -8.33
N ALA A 393 1.59 -23.41 -7.60
CA ALA A 393 1.48 -24.78 -7.13
C ALA A 393 0.96 -25.68 -8.27
N GLN A 394 1.84 -26.46 -8.89
CA GLN A 394 1.53 -27.24 -10.10
C GLN A 394 0.63 -28.46 -9.83
N LYS A 395 0.59 -28.96 -8.59
CA LYS A 395 -0.14 -30.17 -8.21
C LYS A 395 -0.89 -29.95 -6.89
N ARG A 396 -1.97 -30.70 -6.69
CA ARG A 396 -2.62 -30.80 -5.37
C ARG A 396 -1.62 -31.37 -4.36
N GLY A 397 -1.69 -30.89 -3.13
CA GLY A 397 -0.74 -31.22 -2.06
C GLY A 397 0.64 -30.56 -2.23
N THR A 398 0.72 -29.45 -2.96
CA THR A 398 1.97 -28.65 -3.08
C THR A 398 1.68 -27.18 -2.73
N ALA A 399 2.74 -26.36 -2.64
CA ALA A 399 2.62 -24.94 -2.35
C ALA A 399 3.26 -24.09 -3.46
N ALA A 400 2.68 -22.92 -3.72
CA ALA A 400 3.37 -21.83 -4.40
C ALA A 400 4.22 -21.09 -3.37
N ILE A 401 5.52 -20.95 -3.64
CA ILE A 401 6.49 -20.37 -2.69
C ILE A 401 7.30 -19.32 -3.42
N ALA A 402 7.43 -18.12 -2.82
CA ALA A 402 8.31 -17.07 -3.30
C ALA A 402 8.80 -16.19 -2.14
N THR A 403 10.02 -15.67 -2.26
CA THR A 403 10.49 -14.55 -1.45
C THR A 403 10.40 -13.28 -2.30
N VAL A 404 9.58 -12.33 -1.87
CA VAL A 404 9.36 -11.04 -2.55
C VAL A 404 10.02 -9.92 -1.77
N ASP A 405 10.29 -8.79 -2.42
CA ASP A 405 10.78 -7.57 -1.75
C ASP A 405 9.71 -6.50 -1.81
N LEU A 406 9.15 -6.13 -0.66
CA LEU A 406 8.10 -5.13 -0.59
C LEU A 406 8.62 -3.69 -0.71
N ASN A 407 9.93 -3.47 -0.75
CA ASN A 407 10.52 -2.16 -1.06
C ASN A 407 10.89 -2.03 -2.54
N ARG A 408 10.72 -3.10 -3.34
CA ARG A 408 10.93 -3.03 -4.79
C ARG A 408 9.91 -2.09 -5.42
N VAL A 409 10.40 -1.10 -6.16
CA VAL A 409 9.56 -0.20 -6.96
C VAL A 409 9.16 -0.91 -8.25
N TYR A 410 7.86 -0.88 -8.55
CA TYR A 410 7.27 -1.38 -9.80
C TYR A 410 6.83 -0.19 -10.65
N GLY A 411 7.80 0.34 -11.40
CA GLY A 411 7.63 1.55 -12.21
C GLY A 411 7.11 1.25 -13.62
N ASP A 412 6.31 2.17 -14.15
CA ASP A 412 5.98 2.24 -15.57
C ASP A 412 7.03 3.09 -16.31
N PRO A 413 7.52 2.68 -17.49
CA PRO A 413 8.58 3.40 -18.21
C PRO A 413 8.23 4.85 -18.59
N TRP A 414 6.94 5.17 -18.72
CA TRP A 414 6.45 6.50 -19.09
C TRP A 414 5.86 7.28 -17.91
N LEU A 415 5.35 6.57 -16.90
CA LEU A 415 4.55 7.18 -15.84
C LEU A 415 5.21 7.15 -14.45
N GLY A 416 6.34 6.45 -14.29
CA GLY A 416 7.11 6.39 -13.05
C GLY A 416 6.55 5.38 -12.04
N ASP A 417 6.76 5.62 -10.75
CA ASP A 417 6.18 4.79 -9.69
C ASP A 417 4.64 4.92 -9.67
N MET A 418 3.99 3.92 -10.25
CA MET A 418 2.53 3.87 -10.33
C MET A 418 1.88 3.64 -8.98
N HIS A 419 2.59 3.13 -7.97
CA HIS A 419 2.03 2.95 -6.63
C HIS A 419 1.72 4.29 -5.96
N GLY A 420 2.69 5.21 -5.93
CA GLY A 420 2.45 6.56 -5.39
C GLY A 420 1.51 7.38 -6.24
N ARG A 421 1.69 7.35 -7.57
CA ARG A 421 0.91 8.15 -8.51
C ARG A 421 -0.58 7.80 -8.51
N ARG A 422 -0.94 6.51 -8.56
CA ARG A 422 -2.35 6.11 -8.56
C ARG A 422 -3.08 6.58 -7.31
N MET A 423 -2.43 6.55 -6.15
CA MET A 423 -3.02 7.02 -4.89
C MET A 423 -3.40 8.50 -4.95
N LYS A 424 -2.75 9.28 -5.84
CA LYS A 424 -3.10 10.66 -6.14
C LYS A 424 -4.13 10.79 -7.27
N GLU A 425 -4.13 9.90 -8.26
CA GLU A 425 -5.04 10.04 -9.41
C GLU A 425 -6.43 9.41 -9.23
N LEU A 426 -6.71 8.75 -8.08
CA LEU A 426 -8.04 8.20 -7.78
C LEU A 426 -9.10 9.30 -7.58
N ARG A 427 -10.16 9.25 -8.38
CA ARG A 427 -11.33 10.14 -8.35
C ARG A 427 -12.46 9.58 -7.49
N LEU A 428 -12.30 9.69 -6.16
CA LEU A 428 -13.29 9.21 -5.19
C LEU A 428 -14.54 10.11 -5.10
N ASP A 429 -14.45 11.32 -5.64
CA ASP A 429 -15.56 12.27 -5.78
C ASP A 429 -16.54 11.89 -6.89
N VAL A 430 -16.13 11.08 -7.86
CA VAL A 430 -16.98 10.62 -8.96
C VAL A 430 -17.59 9.27 -8.60
N GLN A 431 -18.80 9.31 -8.06
CA GLN A 431 -19.53 8.09 -7.71
C GLN A 431 -20.16 7.46 -8.97
N PRO A 432 -20.04 6.13 -9.16
CA PRO A 432 -20.74 5.47 -10.25
C PRO A 432 -22.25 5.61 -10.05
N PRO A 433 -23.03 5.77 -11.13
CA PRO A 433 -24.48 5.77 -11.03
C PRO A 433 -24.96 4.41 -10.54
N HIS A 434 -26.10 4.39 -9.85
CA HIS A 434 -26.64 3.13 -9.39
C HIS A 434 -27.15 2.32 -10.60
N PRO A 435 -26.72 1.06 -10.79
CA PRO A 435 -27.13 0.29 -11.96
C PRO A 435 -28.65 0.21 -12.08
N GLY A 436 -29.18 0.51 -13.27
CA GLY A 436 -30.60 0.43 -13.59
C GLY A 436 -31.49 1.53 -13.00
N LEU A 437 -30.95 2.50 -12.27
CA LEU A 437 -31.68 3.69 -11.85
C LEU A 437 -31.58 4.76 -12.96
N GLU A 438 -32.74 5.19 -13.47
CA GLU A 438 -32.83 6.31 -14.41
C GLU A 438 -32.51 7.62 -13.66
N HIS A 439 -31.61 8.43 -14.23
CA HIS A 439 -31.13 9.70 -13.66
C HIS A 439 -31.63 10.90 -14.44
#